data_AF-A0A3S2C174-F1
#
_entry.id   AF-A0A3S2C174-F1
#
_cell.length_a   1.000
_cell.length_b   1.000
_cell.length_c   1.000
_cell.angle_alpha   90.00
_cell.angle_beta   90.00
_cell.angle_gamma   90.00
#
_symmetry.space_group_name_H-M   'P 1'
#
loop_
_entity.id
_entity.type
_entity.pdbx_description
1 polymer ?
#
loop_
_entity_poly.entity_id
_entity_poly.type
_entity_poly.pdbx_seq_one_letter_code
_entity_poly.pdbx_strand_id
1 'polypeptide(L)' 'GQTIGHNDLFIAAHACALGATLVTANTGEFTRIRNLKVENWLA' A
#
# COMPACT_ATOMS: atom_id res chain seq x y z
N GLY A 1 -5.12 -3.74 -16.25
CA GLY A 1 -4.29 -3.45 -15.07
C GLY A 1 -4.14 -1.95 -14.94
N GLN A 2 -4.25 -1.41 -13.73
CA GLN A 2 -4.13 0.03 -13.49
C GLN A 2 -2.78 0.32 -12.81
N THR A 3 -2.03 1.27 -13.35
CA THR A 3 -0.73 1.69 -12.80
C THR A 3 -0.89 2.26 -11.40
N ILE A 4 0.06 1.96 -10.52
CA ILE A 4 0.18 2.60 -9.21
C ILE A 4 0.97 3.90 -9.38
N GLY A 5 0.63 4.93 -8.60
CA GLY A 5 1.38 6.18 -8.60
C GLY A 5 2.88 5.97 -8.30
N HIS A 6 3.76 6.79 -8.88
CA HIS A 6 5.20 6.63 -8.69
C HIS A 6 5.63 6.62 -7.20
N ASN A 7 5.05 7.50 -6.38
CA ASN A 7 5.37 7.55 -4.94
C ASN A 7 4.75 6.36 -4.20
N ASP A 8 3.53 5.98 -4.56
CA ASP A 8 2.80 4.86 -3.95
C ASP A 8 3.55 3.55 -4.14
N LEU A 9 4.22 3.38 -5.28
CA LEU A 9 5.10 2.24 -5.52
C LEU A 9 6.26 2.19 -4.52
N PHE A 10 6.94 3.31 -4.28
CA PHE A 10 8.06 3.36 -3.34
C PHE A 10 7.62 3.18 -1.88
N ILE A 11 6.49 3.78 -1.50
CA ILE A 11 5.89 3.60 -0.16
C ILE A 11 5.56 2.13 0.07
N ALA A 12 4.89 1.49 -0.88
CA ALA A 12 4.53 0.08 -0.79
C ALA A 12 5.76 -0.84 -0.76
N ALA A 13 6.76 -0.56 -1.58
CA ALA A 13 8.01 -1.34 -1.61
C ALA A 13 8.73 -1.27 -0.27
N HIS A 14 8.80 -0.08 0.35
CA HIS A 14 9.42 0.10 1.65
C HIS A 14 8.66 -0.64 2.76
N ALA A 15 7.33 -0.50 2.82
CA ALA A 15 6.50 -1.20 3.79
C ALA A 15 6.60 -2.73 3.63
N CYS A 16 6.63 -3.22 2.39
CA CYS A 16 6.78 -4.64 2.08
C CYS A 16 8.16 -5.17 2.51
N ALA A 17 9.23 -4.43 2.24
CA ALA A 17 10.59 -4.79 2.65
C ALA A 17 10.74 -4.87 4.18
N LEU A 18 10.00 -4.06 4.92
CA LEU A 18 9.99 -4.06 6.38
C LEU A 18 8.97 -5.03 6.99
N GLY A 19 8.08 -5.62 6.19
CA GLY A 19 6.93 -6.40 6.69
C GLY A 19 5.95 -5.57 7.51
N ALA A 20 5.95 -4.25 7.32
CA ALA A 20 5.14 -3.29 8.07
C ALA A 20 3.70 -3.23 7.55
N THR A 21 2.79 -2.75 8.40
CA THR A 21 1.42 -2.41 7.99
C THR A 21 1.38 -0.98 7.45
N LEU A 22 0.91 -0.82 6.21
CA LEU A 22 0.68 0.48 5.60
C LEU A 22 -0.71 1.01 5.96
N VAL A 23 -0.74 2.07 6.75
CA VAL A 23 -1.99 2.77 7.10
C VAL A 23 -2.27 3.85 6.05
N THR A 24 -3.41 3.79 5.37
CA THR A 24 -3.80 4.76 4.35
C THR A 24 -5.32 4.86 4.18
N ALA A 25 -5.81 6.06 3.89
CA ALA A 25 -7.21 6.28 3.49
C ALA A 25 -7.45 5.97 1.99
N ASN A 26 -6.40 5.84 1.18
CA ASN A 26 -6.48 5.49 -0.24
C ASN A 26 -6.18 4.00 -0.47
N THR A 27 -6.99 3.10 0.09
CA THR A 27 -6.71 1.65 0.04
C THR A 27 -6.81 1.04 -1.35
N GLY A 28 -7.47 1.70 -2.31
CA GLY A 28 -7.72 1.16 -3.65
C GLY A 28 -6.45 0.85 -4.45
N GLU A 29 -5.41 1.66 -4.31
CA GLU A 29 -4.13 1.40 -4.98
C GLU A 29 -3.32 0.30 -4.29
N PHE A 30 -3.23 0.34 -2.96
CA PHE A 30 -2.34 -0.50 -2.18
C PHE A 30 -2.84 -1.93 -1.94
N THR A 31 -4.16 -2.12 -1.84
CA THR A 31 -4.78 -3.46 -1.66
C THR A 31 -4.49 -4.43 -2.81
N ARG A 32 -4.06 -3.90 -3.97
CA ARG A 32 -3.70 -4.69 -5.16
C ARG A 32 -2.29 -5.30 -5.08
N ILE A 33 -1.48 -4.86 -4.12
CA ILE A 33 -0.10 -5.33 -3.93
C ILE A 33 -0.13 -6.57 -3.04
N ARG A 34 0.25 -7.73 -3.61
CA ARG A 34 0.33 -8.98 -2.84
C ARG A 34 1.38 -8.83 -1.73
N ASN A 35 1.06 -9.39 -0.56
CA ASN A 35 1.90 -9.38 0.65
C ASN A 35 2.09 -8.00 1.31
N LEU A 36 1.38 -6.96 0.87
CA LEU A 36 1.32 -5.70 1.60
C LEU A 36 0.14 -5.72 2.58
N LYS A 37 0.42 -5.53 3.87
CA LYS A 37 -0.63 -5.34 4.89
C LYS A 37 -1.11 -3.89 4.80
N VAL A 38 -2.42 -3.69 4.65
CA VAL A 38 -3.02 -2.36 4.51
C VAL A 38 -4.14 -2.20 5.54
N GLU A 39 -4.14 -1.06 6.23
CA GLU A 39 -5.20 -0.67 7.17
C GLU A 39 -5.76 0.70 6.81
N ASN A 40 -7.06 0.89 7.03
CA ASN A 40 -7.71 2.20 6.96
C ASN A 40 -8.32 2.52 8.32
N TRP A 41 -7.84 3.60 8.95
CA TRP A 41 -8.33 4.03 10.26
C TRP A 41 -9.61 4.87 10.20
N LEU A 42 -10.04 5.28 9.01
CA LEU A 42 -11.28 6.04 8.81
C LEU A 42 -12.46 5.13 8.41
N ALA A 43 -12.25 3.81 8.43
CA ALA A 43 -13.26 2.81 8.08
C ALA A 43 -14.24 2.52 9.23
#